data_AF-A0A2B7Z287-F1
#
_entry.id   AF-A0A2B7Z287-F1
#
_cell.length_a   1.000
_cell.length_b   1.000
_cell.length_c   1.000
_cell.angle_alpha   90.00
_cell.angle_beta   90.00
_cell.angle_gamma   90.00
#
_symmetry.space_group_name_H-M   'P 1'
#
loop_
_entity.id
_entity.type
_entity.pdbx_description
1 polymer ?
#
loop_
_entity_poly.entity_id
_entity_poly.type
_entity_poly.pdbx_seq_one_letter_code
_entity_poly.pdbx_strand_id
1 'polypeptide(L)'
;MKVTIKEWNAVATWRWDMPEDDVCGICRVQFDGTCPTCKYPGDDCTLLMGKCGHSFHMHCLLTWIQQESSKGLCPMCRQKFEWKQNDE
;
A
#
# COMPACT_ATOMS: atom_id res chain seq x y z
N MET A 1 -13.13 -9.17 44.60
CA MET A 1 -12.14 -8.07 44.66
C MET A 1 -12.28 -7.28 43.35
N LYS A 2 -12.45 -5.95 43.40
CA LYS A 2 -12.77 -5.11 42.22
C LYS A 2 -11.60 -4.17 41.96
N VAL A 3 -10.96 -4.27 40.79
CA VAL A 3 -9.84 -3.42 40.39
C VAL A 3 -10.38 -2.30 39.48
N THR A 4 -9.92 -1.07 39.71
CA THR A 4 -10.30 0.11 38.93
C THR A 4 -9.06 0.76 38.32
N ILE A 5 -9.05 0.95 37.00
CA ILE A 5 -8.02 1.71 36.30
C ILE A 5 -8.21 3.19 36.63
N LYS A 6 -7.16 3.87 37.09
CA LYS A 6 -7.20 5.31 37.43
C LYS A 6 -6.79 6.19 36.25
N GLU A 7 -5.82 5.72 35.46
CA GLU A 7 -5.25 6.46 34.34
C GLU A 7 -4.71 5.46 33.31
N TRP A 8 -4.81 5.81 32.03
CA TRP A 8 -4.24 5.02 30.93
C TRP A 8 -3.57 5.95 29.92
N ASN A 9 -2.27 5.76 29.75
CA ASN A 9 -1.47 6.38 28.68
C ASN A 9 -1.24 5.32 27.59
N ALA A 10 -1.98 5.39 26.50
CA ALA A 10 -1.89 4.44 25.38
C ALA A 10 -0.92 4.93 24.30
N VAL A 11 -0.27 3.99 23.62
CA VAL A 11 0.55 4.22 22.42
C VAL A 11 0.00 3.31 21.33
N ALA A 12 -0.07 3.82 20.10
CA ALA A 12 -0.54 3.07 18.95
C ALA A 12 0.37 3.32 17.74
N THR A 13 0.42 2.35 16.85
CA THR A 13 1.00 2.46 15.51
C THR A 13 -0.11 2.22 14.50
N TRP A 14 -0.10 2.98 13.41
CA TRP A 14 -1.00 2.70 12.30
C TRP A 14 -0.40 1.60 11.41
N ARG A 15 -1.27 0.91 10.67
CA ARG A 15 -0.90 -0.04 9.63
C ARG A 15 -1.95 0.00 8.54
N TRP A 16 -1.60 -0.42 7.33
CA TRP A 16 -2.60 -0.58 6.28
C TRP A 16 -3.53 -1.76 6.60
N ASP A 17 -4.81 -1.63 6.26
CA ASP A 17 -5.79 -2.73 6.37
C ASP A 17 -5.59 -3.71 5.21
N MET A 18 -4.51 -4.49 5.30
CA MET A 18 -4.05 -5.46 4.31
C MET A 18 -3.55 -6.73 5.02
N PRO A 19 -3.48 -7.88 4.32
CA PRO A 19 -2.85 -9.09 4.87
C PRO A 19 -1.40 -8.82 5.30
N GLU A 20 -0.98 -9.32 6.47
CA GLU A 20 0.34 -9.02 7.07
C GLU A 20 1.53 -9.48 6.20
N ASP A 21 1.33 -10.52 5.39
CA ASP A 21 2.38 -11.08 4.52
C ASP A 21 2.43 -10.44 3.12
N ASP A 22 1.56 -9.46 2.85
CA ASP A 22 1.52 -8.83 1.54
C ASP A 22 2.65 -7.80 1.37
N VAL A 23 3.26 -7.85 0.19
CA VAL A 23 4.32 -6.94 -0.24
C VAL A 23 3.96 -6.33 -1.58
N CYS A 24 4.53 -5.16 -1.87
CA CYS A 24 4.40 -4.55 -3.19
C CYS A 24 4.97 -5.51 -4.25
N GLY A 25 4.15 -5.90 -5.24
CA GLY A 25 4.56 -6.83 -6.30
C GLY A 25 5.70 -6.32 -7.20
N ILE A 26 6.06 -5.04 -7.11
CA ILE A 26 7.13 -4.40 -7.89
C ILE A 26 8.41 -4.28 -7.06
N CYS A 27 8.40 -3.56 -5.93
CA CYS A 27 9.61 -3.33 -5.13
C CYS A 27 9.85 -4.38 -4.03
N ARG A 28 8.90 -5.30 -3.79
CA ARG A 28 8.98 -6.37 -2.78
C ARG A 28 9.17 -5.90 -1.34
N VAL A 29 8.88 -4.63 -1.05
CA VAL A 29 8.83 -4.07 0.31
C VAL A 29 7.43 -4.22 0.87
N GLN A 30 7.32 -4.42 2.20
CA GLN A 30 6.05 -4.41 2.93
C GLN A 30 5.32 -3.07 2.80
N PHE A 31 4.00 -3.11 2.85
CA PHE A 31 3.17 -1.91 2.65
C PHE A 31 3.23 -0.89 3.79
N ASP A 32 3.54 -1.31 5.02
CA ASP A 32 3.78 -0.39 6.14
C ASP A 32 5.14 0.34 6.04
N GLY A 33 6.01 -0.13 5.14
CA GLY A 33 7.26 0.52 4.78
C GLY A 33 7.10 1.50 3.61
N THR A 34 8.21 2.13 3.23
CA THR A 34 8.25 2.98 2.04
C THR A 34 8.80 2.23 0.83
N CYS A 35 8.39 2.66 -0.37
CA CYS A 35 9.10 2.27 -1.58
C CYS A 35 10.56 2.77 -1.56
N PRO A 36 11.48 2.15 -2.34
CA PRO A 36 12.91 2.51 -2.34
C PRO A 36 13.23 3.99 -2.64
N THR A 37 12.30 4.70 -3.29
CA THR A 37 12.45 6.11 -3.64
C THR A 37 12.01 7.05 -2.51
N CYS A 38 11.25 6.56 -1.53
CA CYS A 38 10.68 7.37 -0.45
C CYS A 38 11.43 7.15 0.86
N LYS A 39 11.73 8.24 1.57
CA LYS A 39 12.44 8.21 2.86
C LYS A 39 11.49 8.01 4.06
N TYR A 40 10.29 8.56 4.00
CA TYR A 40 9.31 8.53 5.10
C TYR A 40 7.97 7.99 4.59
N PRO A 41 7.28 7.14 5.38
CA PRO A 41 5.94 6.67 5.05
C PRO A 41 4.91 7.79 5.26
N GLY A 42 3.77 7.70 4.57
CA GLY A 42 2.69 8.70 4.65
C GLY A 42 2.11 9.03 3.27
N ASP A 43 1.55 10.23 3.15
CA ASP A 43 0.84 10.72 1.95
C ASP A 43 1.70 10.73 0.68
N ASP A 44 3.02 10.82 0.84
CA ASP A 44 3.97 10.76 -0.28
C ASP A 44 4.16 9.35 -0.84
N CYS A 45 3.75 8.28 -0.14
CA CYS A 45 3.95 6.89 -0.58
C CYS A 45 2.69 6.04 -0.33
N THR A 46 1.55 6.50 -0.84
CA THR A 46 0.27 5.79 -0.69
C THR A 46 0.23 4.46 -1.44
N LEU A 47 -0.74 3.62 -1.06
CA LEU A 47 -1.02 2.38 -1.76
C LEU A 47 -2.08 2.60 -2.84
N LEU A 48 -1.86 1.99 -4.00
CA LEU A 48 -2.83 1.90 -5.08
C LEU A 48 -3.31 0.45 -5.20
N MET A 49 -4.60 0.24 -5.02
CA MET A 49 -5.25 -1.06 -5.23
C MET A 49 -5.92 -1.11 -6.58
N GLY A 50 -5.52 -2.08 -7.41
CA GLY A 50 -6.18 -2.35 -8.68
C GLY A 50 -7.54 -3.03 -8.49
N LYS A 51 -8.48 -2.83 -9.43
CA LYS A 51 -9.71 -3.63 -9.52
C LYS A 51 -9.45 -5.14 -9.65
N CYS A 52 -8.27 -5.49 -10.17
CA CYS A 52 -7.76 -6.86 -10.24
C CYS A 52 -7.34 -7.47 -8.88
N GLY A 53 -7.44 -6.71 -7.77
CA GLY A 53 -7.09 -7.16 -6.42
C GLY A 53 -5.60 -7.05 -6.07
N HIS A 54 -4.74 -6.58 -6.98
CA HIS A 54 -3.32 -6.37 -6.70
C HIS A 54 -3.04 -4.96 -6.20
N SER A 55 -2.26 -4.85 -5.12
CA SER A 55 -1.85 -3.59 -4.52
C SER A 55 -0.37 -3.29 -4.76
N PHE A 56 -0.04 -2.00 -4.90
CA PHE A 56 1.31 -1.52 -5.13
C PHE A 56 1.52 -0.18 -4.44
N HIS A 57 2.77 0.16 -4.11
CA HIS A 57 3.10 1.55 -3.80
C HIS A 57 2.84 2.45 -5.01
N MET A 58 2.30 3.65 -4.79
CA MET A 58 1.97 4.62 -5.83
C MET A 58 3.13 4.84 -6.80
N HIS A 59 4.31 5.19 -6.29
CA HIS A 59 5.50 5.44 -7.12
C HIS A 59 5.93 4.23 -7.93
N CYS A 60 5.91 3.03 -7.33
CA CYS A 60 6.28 1.81 -8.05
C CYS A 60 5.36 1.59 -9.25
N LEU A 61 4.05 1.75 -9.05
CA LEU A 61 3.07 1.52 -10.10
C LEU A 61 3.09 2.61 -11.17
N LEU A 62 3.19 3.89 -10.79
CA LEU A 62 3.25 4.99 -11.74
C LEU A 62 4.49 4.88 -12.63
N THR A 63 5.66 4.57 -12.05
CA THR A 63 6.87 4.30 -12.83
C THR A 63 6.71 3.10 -13.76
N TRP A 64 5.99 2.06 -13.35
CA TRP A 64 5.71 0.91 -14.21
C TRP A 64 4.79 1.26 -15.39
N ILE A 65 3.64 1.89 -15.14
CA ILE A 65 2.64 2.21 -16.16
C ILE A 65 3.16 3.23 -17.18
N GLN A 66 4.07 4.13 -16.76
CA GLN A 66 4.72 5.08 -17.67
C GLN A 66 5.64 4.41 -18.71
N GLN A 67 6.10 3.17 -18.47
CA GLN A 67 6.91 2.45 -19.46
C GLN A 67 6.01 1.98 -20.61
N GLU A 68 6.42 2.26 -21.86
CA GLU A 68 5.68 1.84 -23.06
C GLU A 68 5.46 0.32 -23.13
N SER A 69 6.42 -0.46 -22.61
CA SER A 69 6.36 -1.92 -22.55
C SER A 69 5.24 -2.45 -21.65
N SER A 70 4.82 -1.66 -20.64
CA SER A 70 3.78 -2.06 -19.69
C SER A 70 2.39 -2.10 -20.35
N LYS A 71 2.18 -1.28 -21.39
CA LYS A 71 0.89 -1.10 -22.09
C LYS A 71 -0.27 -0.77 -21.12
N GLY A 72 0.02 -0.16 -19.97
CA GLY A 72 -0.98 0.11 -18.94
C GLY A 72 -1.59 -1.14 -18.30
N LEU A 73 -0.85 -2.26 -18.29
CA LEU A 73 -1.27 -3.52 -17.71
C LEU A 73 -0.72 -3.72 -16.31
N CYS A 74 -1.48 -4.43 -15.47
CA CYS A 74 -1.05 -4.84 -14.14
C CYS A 74 0.22 -5.71 -14.22
N PRO A 75 1.27 -5.43 -13.43
CA PRO A 75 2.51 -6.22 -13.42
C PRO A 75 2.29 -7.70 -13.09
N MET A 76 1.26 -8.03 -12.31
CA MET A 76 1.02 -9.37 -11.76
C MET A 76 0.13 -10.22 -12.68
N CYS A 77 -1.01 -9.68 -13.10
CA CYS A 77 -2.02 -10.44 -13.87
C CYS A 77 -2.15 -10.02 -15.33
N ARG A 78 -1.43 -8.98 -15.79
CA ARG A 78 -1.50 -8.42 -17.15
C ARG A 78 -2.88 -7.97 -17.62
N GLN A 79 -3.85 -7.83 -16.71
CA GLN A 79 -5.12 -7.17 -17.00
C GLN A 79 -4.90 -5.66 -17.12
N LYS A 80 -5.75 -4.96 -17.88
CA LYS A 80 -5.73 -3.49 -17.94
C LYS A 80 -5.82 -2.93 -16.51
N PHE A 81 -4.86 -2.10 -16.13
CA PHE A 81 -4.82 -1.57 -14.77
C PHE A 81 -5.82 -0.43 -14.64
N GLU A 82 -6.77 -0.61 -13.73
CA GLU A 82 -7.70 0.41 -13.26
C GLU A 82 -7.65 0.37 -11.74
N TRP A 83 -7.39 1.51 -11.09
CA TRP A 83 -7.41 1.59 -9.63
C TRP A 83 -8.85 1.67 -9.13
N LYS A 84 -9.09 1.17 -7.91
CA LYS A 84 -10.30 1.51 -7.17
C LYS A 84 -10.15 2.96 -6.72
N GLN A 85 -11.04 3.84 -7.17
CA GLN A 85 -11.23 5.10 -6.46
C GLN A 85 -11.86 4.73 -5.12
N ASN A 86 -11.23 5.14 -4.02
CA ASN A 86 -11.89 5.13 -2.73
C ASN A 86 -12.98 6.19 -2.83
N ASP A 87 -14.17 5.79 -3.27
CA ASP A 87 -15.39 6.57 -3.10
C ASP A 87 -15.70 6.52 -1.60
N GLU A 88 -15.27 7.56 -0.87
CA GLU A 88 -15.96 7.99 0.35
C GLU A 88 -17.25 8.73 -0.01
#